data_AF-C7X7R9-F1
#
_entry.id   AF-C7X7R9-F1
#
_cell.length_a   1.000
_cell.length_b   1.000
_cell.length_c   1.000
_cell.angle_alpha   90.00
_cell.angle_beta   90.00
_cell.angle_gamma   90.00
#
_symmetry.space_group_name_H-M   'P 1'
#
loop_
_entity.id
_entity.type
_entity.pdbx_description
1 polymer ?
#
loop_
_entity_poly.entity_id
_entity_poly.type
_entity_poly.pdbx_seq_one_letter_code
_entity_poly.pdbx_strand_id
1 'polypeptide(L)'
;MEQLEELFRQDGGGCLLIGYETGMDKPHAAISYQLYPVNPDQDGMTYQFLSLLHVGMETARISAFVPDTRLEIYRFPRMSDVPSISRDIPVKEYITGKLLPHIQRCGLEPVVSVNLRDAVFMRSVLKRSMEPGGRLRLTAAEIDRLVDFRRQQDEKARLYGYEPAYRLPLHIVETSRGILVFSDGPAGRKGLEEFYRHLADNYWWIHSEPGPVKQYDMHSVPASLAPLIDASCRKDPDTGRYVYEFTDSPVRADLPDERKLEPVFFTDMTPSAEGYRNLTEFSGCGMSGCNADIYRLLSLTRHFDRQLILDPAFSYRHQFREFVERMDSFLRGNPGGDDMGKILDDMHGKAGRILKTDFDVRGHRTLERLLNDRSVPFLIGEHEADDTLRRALLEGRWIYFPGLSAKMPGLRYIHADKTCDRVMAYKNLPGLKPVYQIKDGKIVPYEAGAVKTDKARAKRNGKRNGNNLKL
;
A
#
# COMPACT_ATOMS: atom_id res chain seq x y z
N MET A 1 -6.05 11.30 42.54
CA MET A 1 -5.37 12.37 43.29
C MET A 1 -5.81 12.41 44.74
N GLU A 2 -7.10 12.47 45.05
CA GLU A 2 -7.59 12.51 46.45
C GLU A 2 -7.12 11.32 47.31
N GLN A 3 -7.14 10.10 46.77
CA GLN A 3 -6.61 8.92 47.47
C GLN A 3 -5.09 8.99 47.75
N LEU A 4 -4.31 9.64 46.89
CA LEU A 4 -2.87 9.85 47.09
C LEU A 4 -2.65 10.94 48.15
N GLU A 5 -3.37 12.06 48.06
CA GLU A 5 -3.33 13.15 49.05
C GLU A 5 -3.78 12.70 50.45
N GLU A 6 -4.72 11.76 50.55
CA GLU A 6 -5.12 11.13 51.80
C GLU A 6 -4.07 10.16 52.33
N LEU A 7 -3.49 9.32 51.46
CA LEU A 7 -2.43 8.39 51.84
C LEU A 7 -1.19 9.13 52.38
N PHE A 8 -0.78 10.23 51.76
CA PHE A 8 0.35 11.06 52.22
C PHE A 8 0.12 11.73 53.58
N ARG A 9 -1.14 11.84 54.04
CA ARG A 9 -1.48 12.42 55.36
C ARG A 9 -1.51 11.39 56.49
N GLN A 10 -1.36 10.10 56.18
CA GLN A 10 -1.35 9.04 57.18
C GLN A 10 0.03 8.92 57.83
N ASP A 11 0.06 8.82 59.16
CA ASP A 11 1.29 8.55 59.92
C ASP A 11 1.72 7.07 59.88
N GLY A 12 0.95 6.23 59.17
CA GLY A 12 1.25 4.82 58.93
C GLY A 12 2.21 4.59 57.75
N GLY A 13 2.75 3.38 57.68
CA GLY A 13 3.51 2.94 56.49
C GLY A 13 2.59 2.67 55.30
N GLY A 14 3.12 2.79 54.09
CA GLY A 14 2.37 2.60 52.85
C GLY A 14 3.25 2.11 51.70
N CYS A 15 2.61 1.70 50.61
CA CYS A 15 3.31 1.23 49.40
C CYS A 15 2.89 2.07 48.19
N LEU A 16 3.86 2.43 47.34
CA LEU A 16 3.62 3.13 46.08
C LEU A 16 4.20 2.31 44.93
N LEU A 17 3.43 2.19 43.84
CA LEU A 17 3.94 1.79 42.54
C LEU A 17 4.34 3.05 41.78
N ILE A 18 5.57 3.05 41.28
CA ILE A 18 6.19 4.14 40.57
C ILE A 18 6.62 3.62 39.20
N GLY A 19 6.08 4.24 38.15
CA GLY A 19 6.57 4.10 36.79
C GLY A 19 7.47 5.28 36.44
N TYR A 20 8.64 5.03 35.87
CA TYR A 20 9.53 6.07 35.35
C TYR A 20 10.45 5.50 34.27
N GLU A 21 11.02 6.34 33.39
CA GLU A 21 12.01 5.87 32.43
C GLU A 21 13.43 5.91 32.99
N THR A 22 14.25 4.96 32.56
CA THR A 22 15.68 4.89 32.90
C THR A 22 16.56 5.60 31.87
N GLY A 23 17.57 6.34 32.35
CA GLY A 23 18.52 7.11 31.53
C GLY A 23 18.20 8.61 31.49
N MET A 24 19.21 9.48 31.42
CA MET A 24 19.03 10.95 31.52
C MET A 24 19.12 11.68 30.17
N ASP A 25 19.58 11.00 29.11
CA ASP A 25 20.05 11.65 27.88
C ASP A 25 19.03 11.69 26.73
N LYS A 26 17.77 11.30 26.99
CA LYS A 26 16.74 11.17 25.94
C LYS A 26 15.40 11.74 26.41
N PRO A 27 14.58 12.29 25.49
CA PRO A 27 13.20 12.64 25.81
C PRO A 27 12.43 11.41 26.29
N HIS A 28 11.75 11.55 27.42
CA HIS A 28 10.98 10.46 28.03
C HIS A 28 9.50 10.56 27.71
N ALA A 29 8.89 9.42 27.39
CA ALA A 29 7.47 9.34 27.12
C ALA A 29 6.68 9.68 28.39
N ALA A 30 5.75 10.63 28.29
CA ALA A 30 4.94 11.04 29.44
C ALA A 30 4.16 9.86 30.06
N ILE A 31 3.75 8.89 29.23
CA ILE A 31 3.00 7.69 29.65
C ILE A 31 3.79 6.76 30.57
N SER A 32 5.11 6.88 30.60
CA SER A 32 6.00 6.09 31.45
C SER A 32 5.95 6.53 32.91
N TYR A 33 5.51 7.78 33.19
CA TYR A 33 5.48 8.34 34.54
C TYR A 33 4.14 8.09 35.19
N GLN A 34 4.14 7.17 36.15
CA GLN A 34 2.93 6.67 36.78
C GLN A 34 3.11 6.60 38.29
N LEU A 35 2.06 6.92 39.04
CA LEU A 35 2.08 6.88 40.50
C LEU A 35 0.75 6.34 41.02
N TYR A 36 0.80 5.19 41.70
CA TYR A 36 -0.39 4.55 42.25
C TYR A 36 -0.15 4.10 43.70
N PRO A 37 -1.12 4.30 44.61
CA PRO A 37 -1.09 3.66 45.91
C PRO A 37 -1.29 2.14 45.74
N VAL A 38 -0.58 1.35 46.55
CA VAL A 38 -0.64 -0.11 46.51
C VAL A 38 -1.05 -0.64 47.89
N ASN A 39 -1.95 -1.63 47.94
CA ASN A 39 -2.30 -2.28 49.20
C ASN A 39 -1.05 -2.98 49.78
N PRO A 40 -0.59 -2.68 51.00
CA PRO A 40 0.61 -3.27 51.60
C PRO A 40 0.53 -4.80 51.88
N ASP A 41 -0.64 -5.42 51.77
CA ASP A 41 -0.81 -6.89 51.86
C ASP A 41 -0.16 -7.59 50.67
N GLN A 42 0.59 -8.69 50.89
CA GLN A 42 1.40 -9.35 49.85
C GLN A 42 0.57 -9.79 48.62
N ASP A 43 -0.60 -10.38 48.84
CA ASP A 43 -1.48 -10.82 47.75
C ASP A 43 -2.07 -9.63 46.99
N GLY A 44 -2.44 -8.56 47.72
CA GLY A 44 -2.95 -7.32 47.16
C GLY A 44 -1.92 -6.59 46.30
N MET A 45 -0.67 -6.48 46.79
CA MET A 45 0.46 -5.91 46.05
C MET A 45 0.70 -6.67 44.74
N THR A 46 0.76 -7.99 44.82
CA THR A 46 1.07 -8.84 43.66
C THR A 46 -0.01 -8.72 42.58
N TYR A 47 -1.28 -8.75 42.97
CA TYR A 47 -2.40 -8.63 42.03
C TYR A 47 -2.44 -7.26 41.33
N GLN A 48 -2.28 -6.18 42.10
CA GLN A 48 -2.26 -4.81 41.54
C GLN A 48 -1.07 -4.61 40.60
N PHE A 49 0.10 -5.11 40.97
CA PHE A 49 1.29 -5.06 40.13
C PHE A 49 1.09 -5.80 38.80
N LEU A 50 0.64 -7.05 38.84
CA LEU A 50 0.43 -7.86 37.63
C LEU A 50 -0.64 -7.26 36.72
N SER A 51 -1.69 -6.67 37.30
CA SER A 51 -2.73 -5.98 36.55
C SER A 51 -2.18 -4.79 35.77
N LEU A 52 -1.38 -3.93 36.42
CA LEU A 52 -0.76 -2.77 35.77
C LEU A 52 0.30 -3.17 34.74
N LEU A 53 1.11 -4.19 35.05
CA LEU A 53 2.06 -4.75 34.08
C LEU A 53 1.34 -5.31 32.85
N HIS A 54 0.21 -5.98 33.04
CA HIS A 54 -0.62 -6.48 31.93
C HIS A 54 -1.13 -5.34 31.05
N VAL A 55 -1.69 -4.27 31.64
CA VAL A 55 -2.13 -3.08 30.90
C VAL A 55 -0.97 -2.44 30.12
N GLY A 56 0.21 -2.32 30.74
CA GLY A 56 1.42 -1.82 30.07
C GLY A 56 1.81 -2.68 28.87
N MET A 57 1.79 -4.01 29.02
CA MET A 57 2.10 -4.93 27.91
C MET A 57 1.07 -4.87 26.77
N GLU A 58 -0.23 -4.78 27.09
CA GLU A 58 -1.26 -4.67 26.05
C GLU A 58 -1.19 -3.33 25.31
N THR A 59 -0.91 -2.23 26.03
CA THR A 59 -0.64 -0.93 25.42
C THR A 59 0.58 -0.99 24.50
N ALA A 60 1.68 -1.60 24.97
CA ALA A 60 2.91 -1.77 24.20
C ALA A 60 2.71 -2.60 22.92
N ARG A 61 1.74 -3.54 22.93
CA ARG A 61 1.41 -4.37 21.75
C ARG A 61 0.90 -3.57 20.55
N ILE A 62 0.24 -2.44 20.80
CA ILE A 62 -0.30 -1.55 19.76
C ILE A 62 0.48 -0.23 19.64
N SER A 63 1.64 -0.14 20.30
CA SER A 63 2.51 1.03 20.29
C SER A 63 3.58 0.92 19.21
N ALA A 64 4.10 2.06 18.78
CA ALA A 64 5.19 2.16 17.81
C ALA A 64 6.50 1.53 18.33
N PHE A 65 6.74 1.66 19.64
CA PHE A 65 7.83 1.02 20.36
C PHE A 65 7.44 0.77 21.82
N VAL A 66 8.21 -0.08 22.49
CA VAL A 66 8.08 -0.30 23.94
C VAL A 66 8.97 0.70 24.68
N PRO A 67 8.40 1.63 25.48
CA PRO A 67 9.19 2.58 26.24
C PRO A 67 10.06 1.87 27.28
N ASP A 68 11.19 2.48 27.65
CA ASP A 68 12.11 1.94 28.67
C ASP A 68 11.61 2.23 30.09
N THR A 69 10.34 1.87 30.34
CA THR A 69 9.64 2.15 31.59
C THR A 69 10.03 1.11 32.64
N ARG A 70 10.56 1.59 33.76
CA ARG A 70 10.77 0.83 34.98
C ARG A 70 9.55 0.98 35.87
N LEU A 71 8.97 -0.14 36.27
CA LEU A 71 7.83 -0.26 37.18
C LEU A 71 8.33 -0.84 38.49
N GLU A 72 8.27 -0.05 39.56
CA GLU A 72 8.81 -0.40 40.86
C GLU A 72 7.80 -0.18 41.98
N ILE A 73 7.82 -1.06 42.98
CA ILE A 73 7.04 -0.89 44.21
C ILE A 73 7.97 -0.57 45.35
N TYR A 74 7.73 0.54 46.04
CA TYR A 74 8.48 0.95 47.23
C TYR A 74 7.58 0.89 48.46
N ARG A 75 8.14 0.40 49.57
CA ARG A 75 7.49 0.41 50.88
C ARG A 75 8.06 1.55 51.72
N PHE A 76 7.21 2.49 52.09
CA PHE A 76 7.57 3.65 52.90
C PHE A 76 7.20 3.36 54.36
N PRO A 77 8.15 3.52 55.31
CA PRO A 77 7.87 3.31 56.73
C PRO A 77 6.83 4.27 57.28
N ARG A 78 6.79 5.50 56.76
CA ARG A 78 5.85 6.57 57.12
C ARG A 78 5.48 7.36 55.87
N MET A 79 4.19 7.45 55.57
CA MET A 79 3.73 8.19 54.40
C MET A 79 3.81 9.72 54.59
N SER A 80 3.73 10.20 55.82
CA SER A 80 3.91 11.62 56.16
C SER A 80 5.31 12.17 55.88
N ASP A 81 6.33 11.31 55.79
CA ASP A 81 7.70 11.68 55.41
C ASP A 81 7.90 11.79 53.89
N VAL A 82 6.97 11.24 53.08
CA VAL A 82 7.06 11.24 51.63
C VAL A 82 6.71 12.63 51.09
N PRO A 83 7.49 13.21 50.15
CA PRO A 83 7.19 14.53 49.60
C PRO A 83 5.76 14.58 49.06
N SER A 84 4.96 15.56 49.44
CA SER A 84 3.59 15.67 48.95
C SER A 84 3.55 16.03 47.45
N ILE A 85 2.60 15.44 46.73
CA ILE A 85 2.24 15.86 45.38
C ILE A 85 1.11 16.89 45.46
N SER A 86 1.25 18.00 44.74
CA SER A 86 0.21 19.01 44.60
C SER A 86 -0.43 18.90 43.21
N ARG A 87 -1.70 19.31 43.08
CA ARG A 87 -2.50 19.16 41.85
C ARG A 87 -1.94 19.94 40.66
N ASP A 88 -1.13 20.96 40.91
CA ASP A 88 -0.49 21.83 39.92
C ASP A 88 0.84 21.26 39.37
N ILE A 89 1.39 20.21 39.99
CA ILE A 89 2.67 19.63 39.58
C ILE A 89 2.41 18.40 38.69
N PRO A 90 2.92 18.37 37.44
CA PRO A 90 2.86 17.18 36.60
C PRO A 90 3.50 15.97 37.29
N VAL A 91 2.86 14.80 37.17
CA VAL A 91 3.34 13.54 37.80
C VAL A 91 4.80 13.24 37.44
N LYS A 92 5.20 13.48 36.19
CA LYS A 92 6.59 13.36 35.73
C LYS A 92 7.53 14.21 36.58
N GLU A 93 7.26 15.51 36.70
CA GLU A 93 8.11 16.45 37.44
C GLU A 93 8.17 16.12 38.93
N TYR A 94 7.06 15.68 39.51
CA TYR A 94 7.02 15.21 40.89
C TYR A 94 7.88 13.95 41.09
N ILE A 95 7.73 12.95 40.21
CA ILE A 95 8.49 11.70 40.29
C ILE A 95 10.00 11.98 40.16
N THR A 96 10.41 12.71 39.11
CA THR A 96 11.82 12.95 38.82
C THR A 96 12.46 13.96 39.76
N GLY A 97 11.74 15.02 40.12
CA GLY A 97 12.28 16.15 40.89
C GLY A 97 12.16 16.01 42.40
N LYS A 98 11.23 15.19 42.91
CA LYS A 98 10.97 15.08 44.35
C LYS A 98 11.02 13.64 44.85
N LEU A 99 10.23 12.74 44.26
CA LEU A 99 10.03 11.39 44.81
C LEU A 99 11.28 10.50 44.66
N LEU A 100 11.84 10.37 43.45
CA LEU A 100 13.04 9.55 43.23
C LEU A 100 14.26 10.06 44.04
N PRO A 101 14.54 11.38 44.11
CA PRO A 101 15.58 11.90 45.00
C PRO A 101 15.34 11.59 46.49
N HIS A 102 14.08 11.57 46.94
CA HIS A 102 13.75 11.19 48.32
C HIS A 102 14.00 9.70 48.57
N ILE A 103 13.56 8.82 47.67
CA ILE A 103 13.81 7.36 47.73
C ILE A 103 15.30 7.08 47.85
N GLN A 104 16.12 7.74 47.01
CA GLN A 104 17.57 7.59 47.03
C GLN A 104 18.18 8.08 48.35
N ARG A 105 17.73 9.23 48.87
CA ARG A 105 18.22 9.79 50.15
C ARG A 105 17.88 8.89 51.34
N CYS A 106 16.72 8.25 51.31
CA CYS A 106 16.26 7.33 52.33
C CYS A 106 16.83 5.91 52.18
N GLY A 107 17.57 5.62 51.11
CA GLY A 107 18.14 4.29 50.85
C GLY A 107 17.08 3.19 50.71
N LEU A 108 15.91 3.53 50.15
CA LEU A 108 14.83 2.56 49.99
C LEU A 108 15.09 1.67 48.77
N GLU A 109 15.02 0.36 48.97
CA GLU A 109 15.10 -0.63 47.89
C GLU A 109 13.70 -1.02 47.41
N PRO A 110 13.52 -1.24 46.09
CA PRO A 110 12.24 -1.67 45.55
C PRO A 110 11.91 -3.11 45.97
N VAL A 111 10.67 -3.34 46.40
CA VAL A 111 10.13 -4.67 46.70
C VAL A 111 9.96 -5.49 45.41
N VAL A 112 9.58 -4.82 44.33
CA VAL A 112 9.43 -5.38 42.98
C VAL A 112 10.04 -4.38 42.00
N SER A 113 10.80 -4.87 41.02
CA SER A 113 11.37 -4.04 39.95
C SER A 113 11.29 -4.79 38.62
N VAL A 114 10.52 -4.26 37.67
CA VAL A 114 10.38 -4.82 36.32
C VAL A 114 10.53 -3.71 35.30
N ASN A 115 11.31 -3.98 34.25
CA ASN A 115 11.33 -3.15 33.06
C ASN A 115 10.28 -3.66 32.05
N LEU A 116 9.48 -2.75 31.48
CA LEU A 116 8.41 -3.09 30.55
C LEU A 116 8.94 -3.78 29.29
N ARG A 117 10.10 -3.36 28.75
CA ARG A 117 10.74 -4.01 27.59
C ARG A 117 11.07 -5.46 27.89
N ASP A 118 11.52 -5.74 29.09
CA ASP A 118 11.89 -7.10 29.49
C ASP A 118 10.65 -7.99 29.64
N ALA A 119 9.58 -7.46 30.24
CA ALA A 119 8.30 -8.16 30.32
C ALA A 119 7.71 -8.44 28.93
N VAL A 120 7.75 -7.46 28.02
CA VAL A 120 7.29 -7.63 26.64
C VAL A 120 8.18 -8.62 25.89
N PHE A 121 9.49 -8.58 26.06
CA PHE A 121 10.42 -9.55 25.44
C PHE A 121 10.12 -10.98 25.89
N MET A 122 9.97 -11.19 27.20
CA MET A 122 9.64 -12.51 27.76
C MET A 122 8.33 -13.05 27.19
N ARG A 123 7.28 -12.23 27.14
CA ARG A 123 5.95 -12.65 26.67
C ARG A 123 5.88 -12.79 25.15
N SER A 124 6.39 -11.83 24.41
CA SER A 124 6.19 -11.73 22.95
C SER A 124 7.24 -12.49 22.16
N VAL A 125 8.50 -12.48 22.60
CA VAL A 125 9.62 -13.12 21.90
C VAL A 125 9.86 -14.53 22.43
N LEU A 126 9.95 -14.70 23.76
CA LEU A 126 10.24 -16.01 24.36
C LEU A 126 8.99 -16.85 24.69
N LYS A 127 7.79 -16.27 24.61
CA LYS A 127 6.52 -16.92 24.98
C LYS A 127 6.50 -17.48 26.41
N ARG A 128 7.18 -16.79 27.34
CA ARG A 128 7.33 -17.17 28.76
C ARG A 128 6.66 -16.15 29.67
N SER A 129 6.18 -16.61 30.83
CA SER A 129 5.75 -15.72 31.91
C SER A 129 6.94 -15.16 32.67
N MET A 130 6.79 -13.95 33.21
CA MET A 130 7.73 -13.39 34.18
C MET A 130 7.59 -14.10 35.53
N GLU A 131 8.71 -14.24 36.25
CA GLU A 131 8.69 -14.72 37.64
C GLU A 131 8.21 -13.62 38.60
N PRO A 132 7.60 -13.98 39.75
CA PRO A 132 7.25 -13.02 40.80
C PRO A 132 8.47 -12.20 41.22
N GLY A 133 8.29 -10.88 41.35
CA GLY A 133 9.39 -9.96 41.72
C GLY A 133 10.26 -9.48 40.56
N GLY A 134 10.01 -9.94 39.33
CA GLY A 134 10.62 -9.33 38.14
C GLY A 134 11.95 -9.90 37.68
N ARG A 135 12.35 -11.07 38.19
CA ARG A 135 13.63 -11.70 37.85
C ARG A 135 13.64 -12.29 36.45
N LEU A 136 14.67 -11.96 35.68
CA LEU A 136 14.91 -12.50 34.34
C LEU A 136 15.86 -13.70 34.43
N ARG A 137 15.36 -14.88 34.07
CA ARG A 137 16.18 -16.10 33.93
C ARG A 137 16.39 -16.40 32.45
N LEU A 138 17.48 -15.88 31.93
CA LEU A 138 17.87 -15.96 30.52
C LEU A 138 19.18 -16.73 30.36
N THR A 139 19.28 -17.52 29.29
CA THR A 139 20.52 -18.08 28.78
C THR A 139 21.38 -17.00 28.12
N ALA A 140 22.68 -17.25 27.90
CA ALA A 140 23.56 -16.32 27.20
C ALA A 140 23.01 -15.88 25.83
N ALA A 141 22.49 -16.83 25.04
CA ALA A 141 21.89 -16.53 23.73
C ALA A 141 20.59 -15.70 23.82
N GLU A 142 19.80 -15.87 24.89
CA GLU A 142 18.62 -15.04 25.12
C GLU A 142 18.98 -13.63 25.58
N ILE A 143 20.12 -13.46 26.26
CA ILE A 143 20.65 -12.13 26.64
C ILE A 143 21.02 -11.35 25.37
N ASP A 144 21.73 -11.96 24.42
CA ASP A 144 22.07 -11.31 23.15
C ASP A 144 20.82 -10.84 22.39
N ARG A 145 19.79 -11.70 22.33
CA ARG A 145 18.49 -11.35 21.72
C ARG A 145 17.78 -10.21 22.46
N LEU A 146 17.88 -10.14 23.78
CA LEU A 146 17.30 -9.04 24.56
C LEU A 146 18.03 -7.73 24.27
N VAL A 147 19.36 -7.76 24.15
CA VAL A 147 20.17 -6.59 23.76
C VAL A 147 19.75 -6.09 22.38
N ASP A 148 19.59 -7.00 21.42
CA ASP A 148 19.11 -6.68 20.07
C ASP A 148 17.70 -6.07 20.09
N PHE A 149 16.79 -6.67 20.86
CA PHE A 149 15.43 -6.17 21.02
C PHE A 149 15.41 -4.75 21.58
N ARG A 150 16.16 -4.48 22.66
CA ARG A 150 16.24 -3.14 23.26
C ARG A 150 16.82 -2.11 22.28
N ARG A 151 17.85 -2.48 21.51
CA ARG A 151 18.41 -1.63 20.46
C ARG A 151 17.37 -1.29 19.38
N GLN A 152 16.59 -2.27 18.94
CA GLN A 152 15.49 -2.04 17.98
C GLN A 152 14.42 -1.09 18.56
N GLN A 153 14.06 -1.23 19.84
CA GLN A 153 13.12 -0.31 20.49
C GLN A 153 13.67 1.12 20.58
N ASP A 154 14.97 1.29 20.83
CA ASP A 154 15.61 2.61 20.84
C ASP A 154 15.65 3.27 19.46
N GLU A 155 15.88 2.49 18.41
CA GLU A 155 15.83 2.99 17.02
C GLU A 155 14.42 3.44 16.65
N LYS A 156 13.40 2.65 17.02
CA LYS A 156 12.00 3.02 16.85
C LYS A 156 11.65 4.26 17.67
N ALA A 157 12.09 4.35 18.92
CA ALA A 157 11.84 5.52 19.76
C ALA A 157 12.34 6.81 19.09
N ARG A 158 13.53 6.79 18.47
CA ARG A 158 14.05 7.93 17.70
C ARG A 158 13.21 8.24 16.47
N LEU A 159 12.79 7.20 15.72
CA LEU A 159 11.95 7.36 14.52
C LEU A 159 10.61 8.04 14.84
N TYR A 160 10.01 7.71 15.99
CA TYR A 160 8.73 8.22 16.43
C TYR A 160 8.83 9.42 17.40
N GLY A 161 9.99 10.05 17.50
CA GLY A 161 10.17 11.25 18.34
C GLY A 161 9.90 11.02 19.83
N TYR A 162 10.15 9.80 20.30
CA TYR A 162 9.93 9.35 21.69
C TYR A 162 8.47 9.36 22.15
N GLU A 163 7.53 9.32 21.21
CA GLU A 163 6.10 9.16 21.46
C GLU A 163 5.68 7.71 21.13
N PRO A 164 5.36 6.85 22.13
CA PRO A 164 5.06 5.44 21.89
C PRO A 164 3.75 5.22 21.12
N ALA A 165 2.81 6.15 21.22
CA ALA A 165 1.54 6.06 20.49
C ALA A 165 1.75 6.42 19.01
N TYR A 166 1.15 5.63 18.11
CA TYR A 166 1.05 6.03 16.72
C TYR A 166 0.18 7.29 16.59
N ARG A 167 0.59 8.19 15.70
CA ARG A 167 -0.25 9.34 15.32
C ARG A 167 -1.35 8.86 14.38
N LEU A 168 -2.57 9.31 14.66
CA LEU A 168 -3.79 8.97 13.95
C LEU A 168 -4.24 10.15 13.07
N PRO A 169 -4.99 9.90 11.98
CA PRO A 169 -5.45 8.59 11.51
C PRO A 169 -4.32 7.68 10.98
N LEU A 170 -4.58 6.37 10.95
CA LEU A 170 -3.80 5.47 10.12
C LEU A 170 -4.33 5.54 8.69
N HIS A 171 -3.45 5.71 7.71
CA HIS A 171 -3.76 5.63 6.29
C HIS A 171 -3.50 4.21 5.81
N ILE A 172 -4.56 3.50 5.44
CA ILE A 172 -4.48 2.13 4.95
C ILE A 172 -4.65 2.15 3.45
N VAL A 173 -3.64 1.66 2.72
CA VAL A 173 -3.66 1.54 1.27
C VAL A 173 -3.82 0.08 0.89
N GLU A 174 -4.95 -0.24 0.26
CA GLU A 174 -5.24 -1.55 -0.33
C GLU A 174 -4.76 -1.58 -1.78
N THR A 175 -4.03 -2.63 -2.15
CA THR A 175 -3.51 -2.90 -3.48
C THR A 175 -3.80 -4.36 -3.88
N SER A 176 -3.55 -4.75 -5.14
CA SER A 176 -3.67 -6.16 -5.55
C SER A 176 -2.70 -7.09 -4.80
N ARG A 177 -1.62 -6.53 -4.24
CA ARG A 177 -0.55 -7.26 -3.54
C ARG A 177 -0.80 -7.36 -2.02
N GLY A 178 -1.78 -6.65 -1.48
CA GLY A 178 -2.08 -6.62 -0.06
C GLY A 178 -2.26 -5.19 0.46
N ILE A 179 -2.15 -5.02 1.78
CA ILE A 179 -2.31 -3.72 2.42
C ILE A 179 -0.98 -3.14 2.89
N LEU A 180 -0.88 -1.82 2.83
CA LEU A 180 0.16 -1.00 3.46
C LEU A 180 -0.52 -0.09 4.49
N VAL A 181 0.10 0.09 5.65
CA VAL A 181 -0.47 0.91 6.73
C VAL A 181 0.55 1.97 7.12
N PHE A 182 0.14 3.24 7.08
CA PHE A 182 0.98 4.38 7.40
C PHE A 182 0.38 5.16 8.57
N SER A 183 1.20 5.53 9.55
CA SER A 183 0.78 6.45 10.61
C SER A 183 0.74 7.91 10.12
N ASP A 184 -0.01 8.78 10.80
CA ASP A 184 0.06 10.23 10.57
C ASP A 184 1.34 10.88 11.15
N GLY A 185 2.28 10.04 11.60
CA GLY A 185 3.60 10.46 12.04
C GLY A 185 4.51 10.84 10.87
N PRO A 186 5.66 11.50 11.14
CA PRO A 186 6.61 11.88 10.09
C PRO A 186 7.06 10.69 9.22
N ALA A 187 7.30 9.53 9.83
CA ALA A 187 7.72 8.33 9.12
C ALA A 187 6.63 7.78 8.18
N GLY A 188 5.39 7.70 8.68
CA GLY A 188 4.25 7.19 7.94
C GLY A 188 3.78 8.13 6.84
N ARG A 189 3.65 9.44 7.10
CA ARG A 189 3.31 10.43 6.07
C ARG A 189 4.32 10.46 4.92
N LYS A 190 5.61 10.39 5.24
CA LYS A 190 6.65 10.28 4.20
C LYS A 190 6.54 8.95 3.45
N GLY A 191 6.24 7.85 4.13
CA GLY A 191 6.02 6.56 3.46
C GLY A 191 4.83 6.58 2.51
N LEU A 192 3.73 7.23 2.90
CA LEU A 192 2.55 7.41 2.05
C LEU A 192 2.85 8.29 0.84
N GLU A 193 3.62 9.37 1.03
CA GLU A 193 4.09 10.23 -0.05
C GLU A 193 4.97 9.46 -1.05
N GLU A 194 5.96 8.71 -0.57
CA GLU A 194 6.82 7.89 -1.43
C GLU A 194 6.04 6.77 -2.13
N PHE A 195 5.02 6.20 -1.47
CA PHE A 195 4.13 5.21 -2.10
C PHE A 195 3.39 5.81 -3.29
N TYR A 196 2.74 6.97 -3.10
CA TYR A 196 2.00 7.61 -4.18
C TYR A 196 2.91 8.13 -5.29
N ARG A 197 4.10 8.61 -4.94
CA ARG A 197 5.12 8.98 -5.92
C ARG A 197 5.53 7.77 -6.76
N HIS A 198 5.86 6.66 -6.10
CA HIS A 198 6.19 5.40 -6.78
C HIS A 198 5.04 4.94 -7.68
N LEU A 199 3.80 4.99 -7.20
CA LEU A 199 2.63 4.63 -7.99
C LEU A 199 2.47 5.55 -9.20
N ALA A 200 2.54 6.87 -9.02
CA ALA A 200 2.39 7.86 -10.09
C ALA A 200 3.49 7.75 -11.15
N ASP A 201 4.76 7.61 -10.73
CA ASP A 201 5.90 7.48 -11.63
C ASP A 201 5.80 6.21 -12.49
N ASN A 202 5.30 5.12 -11.89
CA ASN A 202 5.20 3.83 -12.56
C ASN A 202 3.82 3.54 -13.16
N TYR A 203 2.84 4.44 -13.12
CA TYR A 203 1.47 4.06 -13.48
C TYR A 203 1.28 3.67 -14.95
N TRP A 204 2.13 4.13 -15.87
CA TRP A 204 2.07 3.71 -17.28
C TRP A 204 2.95 2.49 -17.56
N TRP A 205 3.74 2.08 -16.58
CA TRP A 205 4.66 0.96 -16.69
C TRP A 205 3.91 -0.36 -16.72
N ILE A 206 4.47 -1.32 -17.47
CA ILE A 206 3.82 -2.61 -17.76
C ILE A 206 3.60 -3.44 -16.48
N HIS A 207 4.52 -3.33 -15.52
CA HIS A 207 4.49 -4.03 -14.24
C HIS A 207 3.96 -3.19 -13.07
N SER A 208 3.33 -2.06 -13.40
CA SER A 208 2.63 -1.26 -12.42
C SER A 208 1.53 -2.03 -11.73
N GLU A 209 0.95 -1.42 -10.70
CA GLU A 209 -0.14 -1.98 -9.92
C GLU A 209 -1.28 -2.45 -10.84
N PRO A 210 -1.54 -3.77 -10.92
CA PRO A 210 -2.46 -4.34 -11.91
C PRO A 210 -3.93 -4.27 -11.49
N GLY A 211 -4.19 -4.02 -10.20
CA GLY A 211 -5.52 -3.94 -9.63
C GLY A 211 -5.87 -2.56 -9.09
N PRO A 212 -7.10 -2.41 -8.57
CA PRO A 212 -7.52 -1.15 -7.96
C PRO A 212 -6.68 -0.81 -6.74
N VAL A 213 -6.48 0.48 -6.52
CA VAL A 213 -5.87 1.04 -5.30
C VAL A 213 -6.94 1.81 -4.54
N LYS A 214 -7.05 1.53 -3.24
CA LYS A 214 -7.98 2.22 -2.35
C LYS A 214 -7.24 2.73 -1.12
N GLN A 215 -7.57 3.92 -0.67
CA GLN A 215 -7.11 4.43 0.62
C GLN A 215 -8.27 4.56 1.59
N TYR A 216 -8.03 4.18 2.84
CA TYR A 216 -8.93 4.36 3.96
C TYR A 216 -8.21 5.08 5.10
N ASP A 217 -8.95 5.89 5.86
CA ASP A 217 -8.45 6.51 7.08
C ASP A 217 -9.09 5.85 8.30
N MET A 218 -8.27 5.48 9.30
CA MET A 218 -8.72 4.80 10.51
C MET A 218 -8.25 5.53 11.77
N HIS A 219 -9.18 5.95 12.62
CA HIS A 219 -8.90 6.71 13.85
C HIS A 219 -8.69 5.82 15.09
N SER A 220 -8.20 4.60 14.89
CA SER A 220 -7.82 3.69 15.97
C SER A 220 -6.70 2.75 15.51
N VAL A 221 -6.06 2.06 16.45
CA VAL A 221 -5.01 1.08 16.16
C VAL A 221 -5.50 -0.33 16.48
N PRO A 222 -6.07 -1.07 15.51
CA PRO A 222 -6.40 -2.48 15.69
C PRO A 222 -5.14 -3.31 15.95
N ALA A 223 -5.22 -4.25 16.89
CA ALA A 223 -4.10 -5.12 17.21
C ALA A 223 -3.60 -5.96 16.02
N SER A 224 -4.47 -6.26 15.05
CA SER A 224 -4.11 -6.96 13.81
C SER A 224 -3.28 -6.11 12.85
N LEU A 225 -3.46 -4.79 12.85
CA LEU A 225 -2.76 -3.87 11.95
C LEU A 225 -1.48 -3.30 12.57
N ALA A 226 -1.37 -3.28 13.90
CA ALA A 226 -0.20 -2.72 14.60
C ALA A 226 1.17 -3.20 14.08
N PRO A 227 1.37 -4.48 13.70
CA PRO A 227 2.64 -4.94 13.13
C PRO A 227 2.95 -4.42 11.72
N LEU A 228 1.94 -3.92 11.00
CA LEU A 228 2.03 -3.45 9.62
C LEU A 228 2.27 -1.93 9.51
N ILE A 229 2.01 -1.19 10.60
CA ILE A 229 2.14 0.28 10.61
C ILE A 229 3.60 0.67 10.34
N ASP A 230 3.79 1.46 9.30
CA ASP A 230 5.06 1.96 8.79
C ASP A 230 6.08 0.86 8.47
N ALA A 231 5.63 -0.39 8.27
CA ALA A 231 6.51 -1.54 8.01
C ALA A 231 7.29 -1.42 6.70
N SER A 232 6.84 -0.56 5.78
CA SER A 232 7.56 -0.20 4.55
C SER A 232 8.81 0.64 4.80
N CYS A 233 8.91 1.32 5.95
CA CYS A 233 10.05 2.15 6.32
C CYS A 233 11.18 1.26 6.88
N ARG A 234 12.27 1.14 6.13
CA ARG A 234 13.49 0.44 6.56
C ARG A 234 14.65 1.41 6.69
N LYS A 235 15.55 1.11 7.60
CA LYS A 235 16.83 1.83 7.68
C LYS A 235 17.86 1.07 6.87
N ASP A 236 18.39 1.73 5.84
CA ASP A 236 19.45 1.22 5.00
C ASP A 236 20.74 1.04 5.85
N PRO A 237 21.32 -0.17 5.92
CA PRO A 237 22.48 -0.44 6.78
C PRO A 237 23.74 0.32 6.38
N ASP A 238 23.91 0.61 5.09
CA ASP A 238 25.15 1.18 4.54
C ASP A 238 25.16 2.71 4.66
N THR A 239 24.03 3.34 4.38
CA THR A 239 23.87 4.80 4.37
C THR A 239 23.27 5.34 5.67
N GLY A 240 22.64 4.48 6.47
CA GLY A 240 21.91 4.87 7.68
C GLY A 240 20.63 5.66 7.41
N ARG A 241 20.22 5.81 6.14
CA ARG A 241 19.02 6.57 5.73
C ARG A 241 17.79 5.69 5.75
N TYR A 242 16.63 6.29 5.94
CA TYR A 242 15.35 5.58 5.80
C TYR A 242 14.97 5.47 4.32
N VAL A 243 14.65 4.26 3.90
CA VAL A 243 14.19 3.87 2.56
C VAL A 243 12.82 3.20 2.67
N TYR A 244 12.03 3.28 1.60
CA TYR A 244 10.67 2.77 1.58
C TYR A 244 10.51 1.69 0.52
N GLU A 245 10.03 0.52 0.94
CA GLU A 245 9.81 -0.64 0.06
C GLU A 245 8.33 -1.03 0.07
N PHE A 246 7.76 -1.21 -1.13
CA PHE A 246 6.32 -1.46 -1.32
C PHE A 246 6.01 -2.84 -1.91
N THR A 247 7.04 -3.64 -2.23
CA THR A 247 6.91 -4.88 -3.02
C THR A 247 6.51 -6.09 -2.21
N ASP A 248 6.79 -6.12 -0.91
CA ASP A 248 6.63 -7.28 -0.05
C ASP A 248 5.80 -6.93 1.20
N SER A 249 4.47 -6.85 1.07
CA SER A 249 3.60 -6.90 2.25
C SER A 249 3.24 -8.36 2.53
N PRO A 250 3.78 -8.99 3.59
CA PRO A 250 3.63 -10.44 3.82
C PRO A 250 2.24 -10.84 4.33
N VAL A 251 1.30 -9.90 4.46
CA VAL A 251 0.00 -10.16 5.06
C VAL A 251 -1.09 -9.54 4.20
N ARG A 252 -1.88 -10.41 3.54
CA ARG A 252 -3.31 -10.09 3.31
C ARG A 252 -3.97 -10.07 4.68
N ALA A 253 -3.76 -8.98 5.42
CA ALA A 253 -4.53 -8.74 6.61
C ALA A 253 -5.89 -8.26 6.11
N ASP A 254 -6.93 -9.03 6.41
CA ASP A 254 -8.28 -8.59 6.13
C ASP A 254 -8.48 -7.25 6.86
N LEU A 255 -8.90 -6.24 6.11
CA LEU A 255 -9.28 -4.96 6.68
C LEU A 255 -10.35 -5.22 7.74
N PRO A 256 -10.21 -4.66 8.96
CA PRO A 256 -11.24 -4.83 9.99
C PRO A 256 -12.58 -4.28 9.48
N ASP A 257 -13.52 -5.19 9.23
CA ASP A 257 -14.90 -4.88 8.86
C ASP A 257 -15.02 -3.93 7.64
N GLU A 258 -14.46 -4.33 6.49
CA GLU A 258 -14.49 -3.62 5.18
C GLU A 258 -15.83 -2.97 4.83
N ARG A 259 -16.95 -3.51 5.33
CA ARG A 259 -18.30 -3.04 5.06
C ARG A 259 -18.65 -1.67 5.66
N LYS A 260 -17.76 -1.08 6.49
CA LYS A 260 -18.01 0.20 7.18
C LYS A 260 -17.05 1.33 6.81
N LEU A 261 -15.96 1.04 6.11
CA LEU A 261 -14.97 2.05 5.75
C LEU A 261 -15.25 2.52 4.33
N GLU A 262 -15.62 3.80 4.18
CA GLU A 262 -15.67 4.45 2.88
C GLU A 262 -14.25 4.86 2.47
N PRO A 263 -13.80 4.52 1.25
CA PRO A 263 -12.48 4.90 0.80
C PRO A 263 -12.40 6.42 0.63
N VAL A 264 -11.36 7.03 1.20
CA VAL A 264 -11.04 8.45 0.96
C VAL A 264 -10.50 8.67 -0.45
N PHE A 265 -9.97 7.61 -1.07
CA PHE A 265 -9.52 7.61 -2.45
C PHE A 265 -9.72 6.24 -3.08
N PHE A 266 -10.08 6.24 -4.36
CA PHE A 266 -10.23 5.05 -5.18
C PHE A 266 -9.72 5.33 -6.59
N THR A 267 -8.92 4.41 -7.11
CA THR A 267 -8.61 4.33 -8.53
C THR A 267 -8.64 2.87 -8.96
N ASP A 268 -9.21 2.61 -10.13
CA ASP A 268 -9.20 1.28 -10.75
C ASP A 268 -7.87 0.97 -11.46
N MET A 269 -6.92 1.91 -11.42
CA MET A 269 -5.64 1.86 -12.12
C MET A 269 -5.79 1.68 -13.65
N THR A 270 -6.93 2.09 -14.24
CA THR A 270 -7.12 2.05 -15.69
C THR A 270 -6.13 3.00 -16.39
N PRO A 271 -5.32 2.53 -17.36
CA PRO A 271 -4.26 3.32 -18.00
C PRO A 271 -4.81 4.44 -18.90
N SER A 272 -5.28 5.52 -18.27
CA SER A 272 -5.98 6.62 -18.90
C SER A 272 -5.48 7.95 -18.36
N ALA A 273 -5.59 9.00 -19.19
CA ALA A 273 -5.20 10.35 -18.78
C ALA A 273 -6.03 10.86 -17.57
N GLU A 274 -7.32 10.52 -17.53
CA GLU A 274 -8.23 10.89 -16.43
C GLU A 274 -7.86 10.17 -15.13
N GLY A 275 -7.63 8.86 -15.20
CA GLY A 275 -7.17 8.08 -14.05
C GLY A 275 -5.83 8.57 -13.51
N TYR A 276 -4.91 9.02 -14.37
CA TYR A 276 -3.68 9.66 -13.90
C TYR A 276 -3.94 10.93 -13.14
N ARG A 277 -4.74 11.80 -13.76
CA ARG A 277 -4.97 13.15 -13.27
C ARG A 277 -5.55 13.06 -11.87
N ASN A 278 -6.57 12.22 -11.69
CA ASN A 278 -7.20 11.96 -10.39
C ASN A 278 -6.18 11.47 -9.36
N LEU A 279 -5.27 10.56 -9.74
CA LEU A 279 -4.21 10.10 -8.84
C LEU A 279 -3.25 11.23 -8.46
N THR A 280 -2.77 12.02 -9.42
CA THR A 280 -1.82 13.12 -9.18
C THR A 280 -2.45 14.27 -8.40
N GLU A 281 -3.72 14.58 -8.64
CA GLU A 281 -4.46 15.61 -7.91
C GLU A 281 -4.71 15.18 -6.47
N PHE A 282 -5.12 13.92 -6.23
CA PHE A 282 -5.32 13.39 -4.89
C PHE A 282 -4.00 13.32 -4.10
N SER A 283 -2.97 12.73 -4.69
CA SER A 283 -1.68 12.54 -4.02
C SER A 283 -0.85 13.82 -3.89
N GLY A 284 -1.20 14.87 -4.63
CA GLY A 284 -0.36 16.05 -4.80
C GLY A 284 0.97 15.77 -5.51
N CYS A 285 1.15 14.58 -6.09
CA CYS A 285 2.34 14.25 -6.86
C CYS A 285 2.32 15.04 -8.16
N GLY A 286 3.34 15.87 -8.37
CA GLY A 286 3.56 16.48 -9.68
C GLY A 286 3.77 15.40 -10.75
N MET A 287 3.37 15.69 -11.99
CA MET A 287 3.62 14.77 -13.10
C MET A 287 5.11 14.79 -13.48
N SER A 288 5.76 13.63 -13.51
CA SER A 288 7.10 13.52 -14.11
C SER A 288 7.06 13.94 -15.59
N GLY A 289 8.17 14.47 -16.13
CA GLY A 289 8.20 14.97 -17.51
C GLY A 289 7.77 13.92 -18.54
N CYS A 290 8.22 12.67 -18.36
CA CYS A 290 7.82 11.53 -19.19
C CYS A 290 6.31 11.25 -19.10
N ASN A 291 5.77 11.12 -17.89
CA ASN A 291 4.35 10.83 -17.70
C ASN A 291 3.45 12.01 -18.10
N ALA A 292 3.94 13.25 -17.99
CA ALA A 292 3.24 14.44 -18.48
C ALA A 292 3.08 14.39 -20.00
N ASP A 293 4.12 14.01 -20.75
CA ASP A 293 4.03 13.83 -22.20
C ASP A 293 3.08 12.69 -22.58
N ILE A 294 3.14 11.56 -21.86
CA ILE A 294 2.21 10.44 -22.08
C ILE A 294 0.75 10.88 -21.83
N TYR A 295 0.49 11.56 -20.72
CA TYR A 295 -0.82 12.11 -20.37
C TYR A 295 -1.33 13.08 -21.45
N ARG A 296 -0.47 13.97 -21.95
CA ARG A 296 -0.80 14.91 -23.01
C ARG A 296 -1.14 14.20 -24.31
N LEU A 297 -0.32 13.23 -24.71
CA LEU A 297 -0.56 12.40 -25.90
C LEU A 297 -1.87 11.61 -25.78
N LEU A 298 -2.15 11.01 -24.62
CA LEU A 298 -3.41 10.31 -24.36
C LEU A 298 -4.61 11.28 -24.46
N SER A 299 -4.48 12.51 -23.98
CA SER A 299 -5.53 13.53 -24.14
C SER A 299 -5.76 13.85 -25.62
N LEU A 300 -4.67 14.03 -26.39
CA LEU A 300 -4.70 14.24 -27.84
C LEU A 300 -5.17 13.01 -28.64
N THR A 301 -5.31 11.82 -28.06
CA THR A 301 -6.01 10.70 -28.74
C THR A 301 -7.54 10.83 -28.69
N ARG A 302 -8.06 11.75 -27.87
CA ARG A 302 -9.51 11.89 -27.61
C ARG A 302 -10.08 13.21 -28.10
N HIS A 303 -9.33 14.30 -28.00
CA HIS A 303 -9.79 15.63 -28.38
C HIS A 303 -8.62 16.53 -28.81
N PHE A 304 -8.94 17.53 -29.62
CA PHE A 304 -8.00 18.60 -29.98
C PHE A 304 -7.89 19.61 -28.84
N ASP A 305 -6.65 19.90 -28.44
CA ASP A 305 -6.34 20.93 -27.44
C ASP A 305 -5.19 21.80 -27.93
N ARG A 306 -5.55 23.02 -28.35
CA ARG A 306 -4.59 24.02 -28.86
C ARG A 306 -3.62 24.48 -27.77
N GLN A 307 -4.07 24.64 -26.54
CA GLN A 307 -3.22 25.15 -25.45
C GLN A 307 -2.17 24.11 -25.08
N LEU A 308 -2.59 22.85 -24.95
CA LEU A 308 -1.69 21.73 -24.71
C LEU A 308 -0.66 21.56 -25.83
N ILE A 309 -1.07 21.64 -27.10
CA ILE A 309 -0.13 21.51 -28.23
C ILE A 309 0.93 22.63 -28.21
N LEU A 310 0.55 23.85 -27.80
CA LEU A 310 1.44 24.99 -27.77
C LEU A 310 2.23 25.13 -26.47
N ASP A 311 1.95 24.29 -25.47
CA ASP A 311 2.66 24.27 -24.19
C ASP A 311 4.17 24.04 -24.40
N PRO A 312 5.06 24.96 -23.97
CA PRO A 312 6.50 24.76 -24.04
C PRO A 312 6.99 23.50 -23.32
N ALA A 313 6.28 23.03 -22.29
CA ALA A 313 6.62 21.84 -21.54
C ALA A 313 6.20 20.53 -22.24
N PHE A 314 5.49 20.59 -23.38
CA PHE A 314 5.19 19.41 -24.19
C PHE A 314 6.33 19.13 -25.16
N SER A 315 7.03 18.00 -24.97
CA SER A 315 8.22 17.67 -25.78
C SER A 315 7.90 17.50 -27.27
N TYR A 316 6.68 17.05 -27.59
CA TYR A 316 6.24 16.83 -28.97
C TYR A 316 5.55 18.03 -29.61
N ARG A 317 5.50 19.20 -28.94
CA ARG A 317 4.79 20.40 -29.43
C ARG A 317 5.06 20.74 -30.90
N HIS A 318 6.32 20.62 -31.34
CA HIS A 318 6.72 20.94 -32.72
C HIS A 318 6.15 19.95 -33.72
N GLN A 319 6.04 18.67 -33.33
CA GLN A 319 5.44 17.64 -34.17
C GLN A 319 3.91 17.80 -34.28
N PHE A 320 3.26 18.43 -33.31
CA PHE A 320 1.80 18.64 -33.31
C PHE A 320 1.36 20.02 -33.80
N ARG A 321 2.29 20.98 -33.94
CA ARG A 321 1.99 22.34 -34.41
C ARG A 321 1.26 22.37 -35.75
N GLU A 322 1.58 21.43 -36.65
CA GLU A 322 0.90 21.30 -37.95
C GLU A 322 -0.62 21.16 -37.81
N PHE A 323 -1.12 20.51 -36.76
CA PHE A 323 -2.55 20.32 -36.56
C PHE A 323 -3.24 21.60 -36.09
N VAL A 324 -2.52 22.48 -35.37
CA VAL A 324 -3.02 23.81 -35.01
C VAL A 324 -3.14 24.67 -36.28
N GLU A 325 -2.13 24.65 -37.15
CA GLU A 325 -2.14 25.41 -38.40
C GLU A 325 -3.23 24.94 -39.37
N ARG A 326 -3.42 23.63 -39.50
CA ARG A 326 -4.51 23.02 -40.28
C ARG A 326 -5.88 23.38 -39.70
N MET A 327 -6.06 23.27 -38.37
CA MET A 327 -7.32 23.63 -37.71
C MET A 327 -7.63 25.13 -37.86
N ASP A 328 -6.65 26.00 -37.65
CA ASP A 328 -6.81 27.45 -37.82
C ASP A 328 -7.17 27.80 -39.28
N SER A 329 -6.61 27.09 -40.27
CA SER A 329 -6.93 27.30 -41.69
C SER A 329 -8.33 26.82 -42.06
N PHE A 330 -8.76 25.69 -41.49
CA PHE A 330 -10.15 25.22 -41.57
C PHE A 330 -11.13 26.23 -40.98
N LEU A 331 -10.87 26.74 -39.76
CA LEU A 331 -11.71 27.73 -39.09
C LEU A 331 -11.78 29.08 -39.84
N ARG A 332 -10.71 29.44 -40.57
CA ARG A 332 -10.67 30.62 -41.44
C ARG A 332 -11.37 30.43 -42.80
N GLY A 333 -11.92 29.25 -43.09
CA GLY A 333 -12.63 28.97 -44.33
C GLY A 333 -11.73 28.63 -45.53
N ASN A 334 -10.43 28.41 -45.32
CA ASN A 334 -9.46 28.05 -46.36
C ASN A 334 -8.82 26.67 -46.09
N PRO A 335 -9.59 25.58 -46.10
CA PRO A 335 -9.12 24.29 -45.61
C PRO A 335 -8.12 23.54 -46.50
N GLY A 336 -7.89 23.97 -47.75
CA GLY A 336 -6.90 23.34 -48.64
C GLY A 336 -7.14 21.84 -48.92
N GLY A 337 -8.37 21.34 -48.72
CA GLY A 337 -8.73 19.92 -48.88
C GLY A 337 -8.75 19.10 -47.59
N ASP A 338 -8.50 19.72 -46.43
CA ASP A 338 -8.75 19.10 -45.14
C ASP A 338 -10.19 19.33 -44.66
N ASP A 339 -10.72 18.38 -43.91
CA ASP A 339 -11.88 18.59 -43.07
C ASP A 339 -11.50 18.36 -41.61
N MET A 340 -12.34 18.81 -40.69
CA MET A 340 -12.10 18.66 -39.26
C MET A 340 -11.90 17.19 -38.85
N GLY A 341 -12.66 16.26 -39.43
CA GLY A 341 -12.56 14.83 -39.12
C GLY A 341 -11.20 14.27 -39.50
N LYS A 342 -10.73 14.56 -40.71
CA LYS A 342 -9.41 14.14 -41.19
C LYS A 342 -8.27 14.72 -40.36
N ILE A 343 -8.34 16.00 -39.97
CA ILE A 343 -7.33 16.63 -39.11
C ILE A 343 -7.27 15.91 -37.75
N LEU A 344 -8.45 15.64 -37.15
CA LEU A 344 -8.55 14.94 -35.88
C LEU A 344 -8.05 13.49 -35.98
N ASP A 345 -8.43 12.77 -37.02
CA ASP A 345 -8.00 11.38 -37.24
C ASP A 345 -6.48 11.28 -37.44
N ASP A 346 -5.89 12.19 -38.21
CA ASP A 346 -4.43 12.25 -38.40
C ASP A 346 -3.72 12.56 -37.07
N MET A 347 -4.25 13.50 -36.28
CA MET A 347 -3.70 13.89 -34.97
C MET A 347 -3.80 12.74 -33.96
N HIS A 348 -5.00 12.14 -33.82
CA HIS A 348 -5.26 11.00 -32.95
C HIS A 348 -4.33 9.84 -33.34
N GLY A 349 -4.19 9.57 -34.64
CA GLY A 349 -3.30 8.56 -35.17
C GLY A 349 -1.83 8.85 -34.86
N LYS A 350 -1.38 10.11 -34.97
CA LYS A 350 0.00 10.50 -34.62
C LYS A 350 0.27 10.32 -33.13
N ALA A 351 -0.62 10.79 -32.26
CA ALA A 351 -0.50 10.61 -30.81
C ALA A 351 -0.46 9.13 -30.41
N GLY A 352 -1.38 8.33 -30.95
CA GLY A 352 -1.40 6.88 -30.71
C GLY A 352 -0.14 6.16 -31.18
N ARG A 353 0.46 6.59 -32.31
CA ARG A 353 1.73 6.03 -32.79
C ARG A 353 2.89 6.36 -31.84
N ILE A 354 3.02 7.61 -31.39
CA ILE A 354 4.09 8.01 -30.47
C ILE A 354 4.00 7.26 -29.13
N LEU A 355 2.78 7.12 -28.57
CA LEU A 355 2.54 6.33 -27.35
C LEU A 355 3.04 4.89 -27.48
N LYS A 356 2.89 4.31 -28.68
CA LYS A 356 3.36 2.96 -29.00
C LYS A 356 4.87 2.93 -29.23
N THR A 357 5.45 3.83 -29.99
CA THR A 357 6.86 3.74 -30.39
C THR A 357 7.80 4.18 -29.29
N ASP A 358 7.52 5.32 -28.66
CA ASP A 358 8.50 6.06 -27.85
C ASP A 358 8.40 5.72 -26.36
N PHE A 359 7.23 5.24 -25.89
CA PHE A 359 6.96 5.03 -24.46
C PHE A 359 6.59 3.59 -24.06
N ASP A 360 6.01 2.79 -24.96
CA ASP A 360 5.46 1.45 -24.64
C ASP A 360 4.45 1.44 -23.48
N VAL A 361 3.42 2.28 -23.60
CA VAL A 361 2.43 2.51 -22.53
C VAL A 361 1.50 1.30 -22.31
N ARG A 362 1.36 0.84 -21.06
CA ARG A 362 0.38 -0.21 -20.70
C ARG A 362 -1.04 0.16 -21.18
N GLY A 363 -1.78 -0.79 -21.74
CA GLY A 363 -3.11 -0.54 -22.31
C GLY A 363 -3.14 0.15 -23.69
N HIS A 364 -2.02 0.70 -24.15
CA HIS A 364 -1.91 1.38 -25.46
C HIS A 364 -0.81 0.77 -26.36
N ARG A 365 -0.28 -0.40 -25.98
CA ARG A 365 0.79 -1.11 -26.70
C ARG A 365 0.34 -1.66 -28.06
N THR A 366 1.31 -2.01 -28.89
CA THR A 366 1.02 -2.80 -30.09
C THR A 366 0.66 -4.23 -29.74
N LEU A 367 -0.17 -4.87 -30.57
CA LEU A 367 -0.50 -6.28 -30.42
C LEU A 367 0.77 -7.15 -30.48
N GLU A 368 1.73 -6.78 -31.33
CA GLU A 368 3.01 -7.47 -31.43
C GLU A 368 3.78 -7.45 -30.10
N ARG A 369 3.85 -6.30 -29.42
CA ARG A 369 4.51 -6.21 -28.11
C ARG A 369 3.75 -6.98 -27.04
N LEU A 370 2.42 -6.89 -27.03
CA LEU A 370 1.58 -7.65 -26.10
C LEU A 370 1.77 -9.16 -26.23
N LEU A 371 1.80 -9.68 -27.47
CA LEU A 371 1.96 -11.11 -27.72
C LEU A 371 3.38 -11.60 -27.39
N ASN A 372 4.41 -10.78 -27.64
CA ASN A 372 5.80 -11.12 -27.33
C ASN A 372 6.14 -11.04 -25.84
N ASP A 373 5.42 -10.24 -25.07
CA ASP A 373 5.65 -10.06 -23.65
C ASP A 373 5.03 -11.18 -22.82
N ARG A 374 5.87 -12.11 -22.36
CA ARG A 374 5.46 -13.28 -21.57
C ARG A 374 5.25 -12.98 -20.10
N SER A 375 5.68 -11.81 -19.65
CA SER A 375 5.59 -11.41 -18.25
C SER A 375 4.21 -10.86 -17.88
N VAL A 376 3.35 -10.61 -18.88
CA VAL A 376 2.00 -10.10 -18.73
C VAL A 376 1.00 -11.12 -19.27
N PRO A 377 -0.02 -11.53 -18.50
CA PRO A 377 -1.11 -12.36 -19.01
C PRO A 377 -1.80 -11.71 -20.22
N PHE A 378 -2.09 -12.51 -21.26
CA PHE A 378 -2.81 -12.05 -22.44
C PHE A 378 -4.11 -12.84 -22.55
N LEU A 379 -5.20 -12.22 -22.12
CA LEU A 379 -6.51 -12.84 -22.09
C LEU A 379 -7.24 -12.68 -23.43
N ILE A 380 -7.80 -13.77 -23.92
CA ILE A 380 -8.69 -13.81 -25.08
C ILE A 380 -10.05 -14.34 -24.59
N GLY A 381 -10.96 -13.43 -24.28
CA GLY A 381 -12.15 -13.76 -23.50
C GLY A 381 -11.74 -14.13 -22.07
N GLU A 382 -12.18 -15.28 -21.59
CA GLU A 382 -11.82 -15.80 -20.26
C GLU A 382 -10.58 -16.72 -20.28
N HIS A 383 -9.90 -16.85 -21.43
CA HIS A 383 -8.80 -17.79 -21.62
C HIS A 383 -7.47 -17.06 -21.73
N GLU A 384 -6.49 -17.44 -20.91
CA GLU A 384 -5.12 -16.95 -21.04
C GLU A 384 -4.42 -17.62 -22.23
N ALA A 385 -3.82 -16.82 -23.11
CA ALA A 385 -3.11 -17.30 -24.28
C ALA A 385 -1.72 -17.83 -23.91
N ASP A 386 -1.49 -19.12 -24.15
CA ASP A 386 -0.20 -19.77 -24.01
C ASP A 386 0.81 -19.31 -25.08
N ASP A 387 2.08 -19.69 -24.90
CA ASP A 387 3.18 -19.33 -25.82
C ASP A 387 2.92 -19.80 -27.27
N THR A 388 2.22 -20.92 -27.43
CA THR A 388 1.90 -21.49 -28.74
C THR A 388 0.84 -20.65 -29.45
N LEU A 389 -0.20 -20.21 -28.74
CA LEU A 389 -1.25 -19.34 -29.25
C LEU A 389 -0.72 -17.96 -29.59
N ARG A 390 0.09 -17.38 -28.69
CA ARG A 390 0.75 -16.10 -28.93
C ARG A 390 1.59 -16.13 -30.21
N ARG A 391 2.41 -17.17 -30.38
CA ARG A 391 3.22 -17.37 -31.60
C ARG A 391 2.36 -17.51 -32.85
N ALA A 392 1.29 -18.30 -32.78
CA ALA A 392 0.40 -18.49 -33.91
C ALA A 392 -0.29 -17.17 -34.34
N LEU A 393 -0.66 -16.33 -33.38
CA LEU A 393 -1.23 -15.00 -33.62
C LEU A 393 -0.19 -14.03 -34.20
N LEU A 394 1.05 -14.02 -33.70
CA LEU A 394 2.16 -13.22 -34.25
C LEU A 394 2.45 -13.57 -35.71
N GLU A 395 2.39 -14.86 -36.05
CA GLU A 395 2.55 -15.35 -37.43
C GLU A 395 1.33 -15.04 -38.33
N GLY A 396 0.28 -14.43 -37.79
CA GLY A 396 -0.93 -14.06 -38.54
C GLY A 396 -1.81 -15.26 -38.92
N ARG A 397 -1.69 -16.39 -38.20
CA ARG A 397 -2.53 -17.57 -38.45
C ARG A 397 -3.97 -17.29 -38.03
N TRP A 398 -4.91 -17.99 -38.67
CA TRP A 398 -6.31 -18.03 -38.27
C TRP A 398 -6.52 -19.22 -37.35
N ILE A 399 -7.01 -18.98 -36.13
CA ILE A 399 -7.13 -20.03 -35.12
C ILE A 399 -8.60 -20.33 -34.87
N TYR A 400 -8.97 -21.60 -34.96
CA TYR A 400 -10.22 -22.12 -34.43
C TYR A 400 -10.13 -22.15 -32.91
N PHE A 401 -10.98 -21.36 -32.26
CA PHE A 401 -10.99 -21.15 -30.82
C PHE A 401 -12.44 -21.23 -30.31
N PRO A 402 -13.00 -22.44 -30.16
CA PRO A 402 -14.36 -22.63 -29.68
C PRO A 402 -14.46 -22.28 -28.20
N GLY A 403 -15.59 -21.72 -27.76
CA GLY A 403 -15.79 -21.40 -26.33
C GLY A 403 -15.17 -20.08 -25.87
N LEU A 404 -14.88 -19.18 -26.82
CA LEU A 404 -14.35 -17.83 -26.57
C LEU A 404 -15.22 -17.02 -25.57
N SER A 405 -16.54 -17.15 -25.66
CA SER A 405 -17.46 -16.47 -24.76
C SER A 405 -18.76 -17.24 -24.64
N ALA A 406 -19.20 -17.49 -23.40
CA ALA A 406 -20.53 -18.04 -23.12
C ALA A 406 -21.65 -17.11 -23.61
N LYS A 407 -21.41 -15.80 -23.62
CA LYS A 407 -22.37 -14.78 -24.09
C LYS A 407 -22.49 -14.73 -25.61
N MET A 408 -21.50 -15.24 -26.35
CA MET A 408 -21.48 -15.23 -27.82
C MET A 408 -20.96 -16.57 -28.39
N PRO A 409 -21.73 -17.66 -28.29
CA PRO A 409 -21.30 -19.01 -28.68
C PRO A 409 -21.05 -19.17 -30.20
N GLY A 410 -21.42 -18.16 -31.00
CA GLY A 410 -21.18 -18.13 -32.43
C GLY A 410 -19.75 -17.79 -32.83
N LEU A 411 -18.96 -17.14 -31.97
CA LEU A 411 -17.58 -16.76 -32.28
C LEU A 411 -16.66 -17.97 -32.09
N ARG A 412 -16.01 -18.39 -33.17
CA ARG A 412 -15.25 -19.64 -33.22
C ARG A 412 -13.86 -19.48 -33.84
N TYR A 413 -13.55 -18.31 -34.38
CA TYR A 413 -12.27 -18.06 -35.03
C TYR A 413 -11.68 -16.77 -34.51
N ILE A 414 -10.37 -16.76 -34.30
CA ILE A 414 -9.62 -15.58 -33.90
C ILE A 414 -8.44 -15.33 -34.84
N HIS A 415 -8.09 -14.06 -35.00
CA HIS A 415 -6.96 -13.63 -35.83
C HIS A 415 -6.40 -12.30 -35.33
N ALA A 416 -5.08 -12.15 -35.39
CA ALA A 416 -4.39 -10.89 -35.15
C ALA A 416 -4.55 -9.97 -36.37
N ASP A 417 -5.42 -8.97 -36.25
CA ASP A 417 -5.65 -7.99 -37.30
C ASP A 417 -4.67 -6.82 -37.13
N LYS A 418 -3.75 -6.70 -38.09
CA LYS A 418 -2.72 -5.65 -38.09
C LYS A 418 -3.27 -4.25 -38.34
N THR A 419 -4.46 -4.11 -38.92
CA THR A 419 -5.05 -2.81 -39.24
C THR A 419 -5.61 -2.12 -38.00
N CYS A 420 -6.24 -2.88 -37.11
CA CYS A 420 -6.75 -2.38 -35.84
C CYS A 420 -5.83 -2.70 -34.65
N ASP A 421 -4.74 -3.44 -34.89
CA ASP A 421 -3.72 -3.80 -33.92
C ASP A 421 -4.32 -4.55 -32.71
N ARG A 422 -5.21 -5.52 -33.00
CA ARG A 422 -5.96 -6.31 -32.00
C ARG A 422 -6.24 -7.74 -32.48
N VAL A 423 -6.56 -8.62 -31.52
CA VAL A 423 -7.14 -9.94 -31.83
C VAL A 423 -8.63 -9.77 -32.07
N MET A 424 -9.08 -10.14 -33.26
CA MET A 424 -10.47 -10.06 -33.66
C MET A 424 -11.09 -11.45 -33.65
N ALA A 425 -12.33 -11.54 -33.18
CA ALA A 425 -13.10 -12.77 -33.16
C ALA A 425 -14.18 -12.78 -34.25
N TYR A 426 -14.35 -13.93 -34.89
CA TYR A 426 -15.21 -14.10 -36.06
C TYR A 426 -16.12 -15.32 -35.91
N LYS A 427 -17.34 -15.19 -36.45
CA LYS A 427 -18.34 -16.26 -36.49
C LYS A 427 -18.07 -17.26 -37.62
N ASN A 428 -17.67 -16.76 -38.78
CA ASN A 428 -17.53 -17.56 -40.00
C ASN A 428 -16.06 -17.68 -40.38
N LEU A 429 -15.73 -18.76 -41.12
CA LEU A 429 -14.42 -18.96 -41.70
C LEU A 429 -14.05 -17.75 -42.60
N PRO A 430 -12.83 -17.22 -42.53
CA PRO A 430 -12.31 -16.20 -43.44
C PRO A 430 -12.06 -16.76 -44.86
N GLY A 431 -13.11 -17.10 -45.59
CA GLY A 431 -12.98 -17.58 -46.99
C GLY A 431 -12.03 -18.77 -47.13
N LEU A 432 -11.12 -18.72 -48.11
CA LEU A 432 -10.17 -19.80 -48.47
C LEU A 432 -8.89 -19.83 -47.61
N LYS A 433 -8.81 -19.08 -46.50
CA LYS A 433 -7.59 -19.06 -45.68
C LYS A 433 -7.46 -20.34 -44.83
N PRO A 434 -6.25 -20.91 -44.69
CA PRO A 434 -6.03 -22.06 -43.83
C PRO A 434 -6.30 -21.69 -42.36
N VAL A 435 -7.04 -22.56 -41.67
CA VAL A 435 -7.35 -22.43 -40.25
C VAL A 435 -6.60 -23.49 -39.47
N TYR A 436 -6.14 -23.14 -38.28
CA TYR A 436 -5.38 -23.99 -37.38
C TYR A 436 -6.10 -24.13 -36.05
N GLN A 437 -5.75 -25.14 -35.27
CA GLN A 437 -6.18 -25.32 -33.89
C GLN A 437 -4.97 -25.67 -33.03
N ILE A 438 -5.06 -25.41 -31.73
CA ILE A 438 -4.02 -25.79 -30.77
C ILE A 438 -4.48 -27.09 -30.11
N LYS A 439 -3.68 -28.14 -30.27
CA LYS A 439 -3.87 -29.43 -29.62
C LYS A 439 -2.56 -29.85 -28.97
N ASP A 440 -2.62 -30.19 -27.68
CA ASP A 440 -1.46 -30.62 -26.89
C ASP A 440 -0.25 -29.67 -27.02
N GLY A 441 -0.51 -28.36 -26.97
CA GLY A 441 0.51 -27.31 -27.08
C GLY A 441 1.13 -27.15 -28.48
N LYS A 442 0.57 -27.78 -29.52
CA LYS A 442 1.05 -27.71 -30.90
C LYS A 442 0.02 -27.08 -31.84
N ILE A 443 0.50 -26.32 -32.82
CA ILE A 443 -0.34 -25.76 -33.89
C ILE A 443 -0.53 -26.80 -34.98
N VAL A 444 -1.77 -27.26 -35.19
CA VAL A 444 -2.12 -28.24 -36.23
C VAL A 444 -3.22 -27.68 -37.14
N PRO A 445 -3.30 -28.09 -38.42
CA PRO A 445 -4.42 -27.72 -39.28
C PRO A 445 -5.78 -28.08 -38.65
N TYR A 446 -6.76 -27.20 -38.80
CA TYR A 446 -8.14 -27.46 -38.42
C TYR A 446 -8.90 -27.97 -39.64
N GLU A 447 -9.23 -29.25 -39.61
CA GLU A 447 -10.18 -29.84 -40.56
C GLU A 447 -11.57 -29.75 -39.95
N ALA A 448 -12.45 -28.94 -40.56
CA ALA A 448 -13.85 -28.93 -40.17
C ALA A 448 -14.44 -30.30 -40.48
N GLY A 449 -14.67 -31.12 -39.45
CA GLY A 449 -15.35 -32.39 -39.60
C GLY A 449 -16.61 -32.19 -40.44
N ALA A 450 -16.77 -32.99 -41.49
CA ALA A 450 -17.88 -32.90 -42.42
C ALA A 450 -19.21 -33.03 -41.64
N VAL A 451 -19.80 -31.89 -41.29
CA VAL A 451 -21.23 -31.84 -40.98
C VAL A 451 -21.91 -32.24 -42.28
N LYS A 452 -22.48 -33.44 -42.31
CA LYS A 452 -23.35 -33.89 -43.39
C LYS A 452 -24.37 -32.78 -43.63
N THR A 453 -24.19 -32.06 -44.72
CA THR A 453 -25.18 -31.10 -45.19
C THR A 453 -26.26 -31.94 -45.83
N ASP A 454 -27.35 -32.17 -45.11
CA ASP A 454 -28.60 -32.48 -45.78
C ASP A 454 -28.93 -31.28 -46.68
N LYS A 455 -28.67 -31.48 -47.97
CA LYS A 455 -29.08 -30.59 -49.05
C LYS A 455 -30.60 -30.57 -49.09
N ALA A 456 -31.23 -29.69 -48.33
CA ALA A 456 -32.57 -29.21 -48.66
C ALA A 456 -32.85 -27.83 -48.04
N ARG A 457 -33.08 -26.87 -48.94
CA ARG A 457 -33.73 -25.55 -48.73
C ARG A 457 -32.99 -24.53 -47.85
N ALA A 458 -32.36 -23.55 -48.49
CA ALA A 458 -33.01 -22.27 -48.79
C ALA A 458 -32.05 -21.31 -49.53
N LYS A 459 -32.43 -20.95 -50.75
CA LYS A 459 -31.93 -19.79 -51.49
C LYS A 459 -32.52 -18.50 -50.88
N ARG A 460 -31.76 -17.40 -50.97
CA ARG A 460 -32.11 -15.97 -50.66
C ARG A 460 -32.08 -15.65 -49.15
N ASN A 461 -31.48 -14.57 -48.64
CA ASN A 461 -31.10 -13.28 -49.19
C ASN A 461 -29.82 -12.76 -48.51
N GLY A 462 -29.06 -11.94 -49.23
CA GLY A 462 -27.91 -11.23 -48.72
C GLY A 462 -28.27 -10.21 -47.63
N LYS A 463 -27.54 -10.25 -46.51
CA LYS A 463 -27.28 -9.10 -45.65
C LYS A 463 -25.95 -9.33 -44.91
N ARG A 464 -24.91 -8.60 -45.31
CA ARG A 464 -23.68 -8.43 -44.54
C ARG A 464 -24.07 -7.73 -43.24
N ASN A 465 -24.01 -8.44 -42.12
CA ASN A 465 -23.89 -7.85 -40.79
C ASN A 465 -22.59 -8.38 -40.19
N GLY A 466 -21.53 -7.59 -40.30
CA GLY A 466 -20.30 -7.78 -39.54
C GLY A 466 -20.52 -7.27 -38.13
N ASN A 467 -20.93 -8.14 -37.22
CA ASN A 467 -20.84 -7.85 -35.80
C ASN A 467 -19.43 -8.25 -35.35
N ASN A 468 -18.51 -7.30 -35.47
CA ASN A 468 -17.15 -7.40 -34.96
C ASN A 468 -17.17 -6.88 -33.52
N LEU A 469 -16.76 -7.68 -32.55
CA LEU A 469 -16.35 -7.15 -31.25
C LEU A 469 -14.83 -7.08 -31.19
N LYS A 470 -14.36 -5.94 -30.69
CA LYS A 470 -12.97 -5.74 -30.29
C LYS A 470 -12.81 -6.38 -28.91
N LEU A 471 -11.92 -7.35 -28.80
CA LEU A 471 -11.42 -7.84 -27.50
C LEU A 471 -10.19 -7.02 -27.11
#